data_AF-A0AA36JTW6-F1
#
_entry.id   AF-A0AA36JTW6-F1
#
_cell.length_a   1.000
_cell.length_b   1.000
_cell.length_c   1.000
_cell.angle_alpha   90.00
_cell.angle_beta   90.00
_cell.angle_gamma   90.00
#
_symmetry.space_group_name_H-M   'P 1'
#
loop_
_entity.id
_entity.type
_entity.pdbx_description
1 polymer ?
#
loop_
_entity_poly.entity_id
_entity_poly.type
_entity_poly.pdbx_seq_one_letter_code
_entity_poly.pdbx_strand_id
1 'polypeptide(L)'
;MACVHLKGLMTQDVAQDVLAELKSRKYNTEPDSVDEMPTFEFYPMVNGEWADPGLGKRLGALVDAVVPLVRDSFSCSSCVAAEILVRRYVTGERRAHSLHFDGHAFATVVLGLTRPNEYDGGLYIQPQPNARSRRFVFLEPGDLFLHSFNLQHGVRLFSGSRYSLVLWIKPAAAIALRSTPWYDAAAKKGDPDAFFNLAEQYLQGTGGKTADPDRALELYAAAAELGHPFAANHLGLLLAESDAEESMKWLQAAAGSGLATAQKSLAFALASAQALAPAAKWMRRAAEQDDLEAAYVLGTMYLHGQGVAPAPRLARAWVLHSALGGYGDAMWELARWKRPNRTFEEFWLQRAAVQQHALAAKSWAKVLQSKGLDREALLWWKRFAKLGR
;
A
#
# COMPACT_ATOMS: atom_id res chain seq x y z
N MET A 1 8.16 11.78 19.61
CA MET A 1 9.04 10.77 18.97
C MET A 1 8.18 9.99 17.99
N ALA A 2 8.59 9.81 16.73
CA ALA A 2 7.73 9.20 15.70
C ALA A 2 7.83 7.67 15.64
N CYS A 3 8.94 7.09 16.10
CA CYS A 3 9.11 5.65 16.20
C CYS A 3 10.14 5.26 17.26
N VAL A 4 10.10 3.99 17.67
CA VAL A 4 11.00 3.36 18.63
C VAL A 4 11.25 1.93 18.17
N HIS A 5 12.50 1.47 18.25
CA HIS A 5 12.87 0.07 17.97
C HIS A 5 13.37 -0.56 19.28
N LEU A 6 12.68 -1.60 19.76
CA LEU A 6 13.06 -2.35 20.96
C LEU A 6 13.45 -3.77 20.59
N LYS A 7 14.57 -4.23 21.16
CA LYS A 7 15.12 -5.56 20.89
C LYS A 7 14.79 -6.55 21.99
N GLY A 8 14.44 -7.77 21.60
CA GLY A 8 14.31 -8.92 22.49
C GLY A 8 13.24 -8.79 23.58
N LEU A 9 12.13 -8.08 23.32
CA LEU A 9 11.01 -8.01 24.30
C LEU A 9 10.33 -9.37 24.46
N MET A 10 10.33 -10.17 23.39
CA MET A 10 9.90 -11.56 23.40
C MET A 10 11.08 -12.45 23.04
N THR A 11 11.20 -13.62 23.67
CA THR A 11 12.27 -14.56 23.33
C THR A 11 12.08 -15.12 21.92
N GLN A 12 13.19 -15.46 21.26
CA GLN A 12 13.15 -16.03 19.92
C GLN A 12 12.34 -17.33 19.88
N ASP A 13 12.41 -18.16 20.92
CA ASP A 13 11.66 -19.42 21.00
C ASP A 13 10.14 -19.18 21.03
N VAL A 14 9.68 -18.21 21.83
CA VAL A 14 8.26 -17.83 21.85
C VAL A 14 7.84 -17.24 20.49
N ALA A 15 8.70 -16.43 19.86
CA ALA A 15 8.45 -15.90 18.52
C ALA A 15 8.25 -17.01 17.47
N GLN A 16 9.10 -18.03 17.52
CA GLN A 16 9.05 -19.15 16.58
C GLN A 16 7.87 -20.09 16.86
N ASP A 17 7.51 -20.31 18.12
CA ASP A 17 6.31 -21.07 18.50
C ASP A 17 5.04 -20.38 17.98
N VAL A 18 4.92 -19.06 18.18
CA VAL A 18 3.83 -18.26 17.60
C VAL A 18 3.84 -18.36 16.07
N LEU A 19 4.99 -18.23 15.41
CA LEU A 19 5.09 -18.36 13.96
C LEU A 19 4.63 -19.73 13.46
N ALA A 20 4.99 -20.81 14.15
CA ALA A 20 4.61 -22.17 13.79
C ALA A 20 3.08 -22.34 13.82
N GLU A 21 2.43 -21.80 14.85
CA GLU A 21 0.98 -21.80 14.96
C GLU A 21 0.33 -21.01 13.81
N LEU A 22 0.86 -19.82 13.51
CA LEU A 22 0.32 -18.91 12.49
C LEU A 22 0.47 -19.42 11.05
N LYS A 23 1.48 -20.24 10.75
CA LYS A 23 1.65 -20.86 9.42
C LYS A 23 0.52 -21.81 9.05
N SER A 24 -0.13 -22.44 10.03
CA SER A 24 -1.22 -23.39 9.79
C SER A 24 -2.60 -22.75 9.69
N ARG A 25 -2.73 -21.45 9.97
CA ARG A 25 -4.01 -20.74 9.98
C ARG A 25 -4.49 -20.39 8.57
N LYS A 26 -5.81 -20.23 8.44
CA LYS A 26 -6.45 -19.70 7.23
C LYS A 26 -6.46 -18.17 7.28
N TYR A 27 -6.02 -17.55 6.20
CA TYR A 27 -5.97 -16.08 6.06
C TYR A 27 -7.10 -15.61 5.16
N ASN A 28 -7.63 -14.43 5.48
CA ASN A 28 -8.64 -13.80 4.64
C ASN A 28 -7.99 -13.13 3.42
N THR A 29 -8.78 -12.91 2.37
CA THR A 29 -8.32 -12.30 1.11
C THR A 29 -9.23 -11.15 0.71
N GLU A 30 -9.82 -10.48 1.70
CA GLU A 30 -10.65 -9.31 1.43
C GLU A 30 -9.78 -8.19 0.85
N PRO A 31 -10.34 -7.31 0.00
CA PRO A 31 -9.60 -6.17 -0.53
C PRO A 31 -9.13 -5.25 0.60
N ASP A 32 -7.85 -4.89 0.58
CA ASP A 32 -7.26 -3.92 1.50
C ASP A 32 -7.80 -2.51 1.19
N SER A 33 -8.06 -1.71 2.23
CA SER A 33 -8.58 -0.34 2.05
C SER A 33 -7.57 0.62 1.42
N VAL A 34 -6.28 0.28 1.39
CA VAL A 34 -5.21 1.14 0.87
C VAL A 34 -5.01 0.95 -0.64
N ASP A 35 -5.08 -0.29 -1.14
CA ASP A 35 -4.74 -0.60 -2.54
C ASP A 35 -5.62 -1.66 -3.20
N GLU A 36 -6.72 -2.08 -2.55
CA GLU A 36 -7.70 -3.07 -3.03
C GLU A 36 -7.12 -4.47 -3.33
N MET A 37 -5.85 -4.69 -3.02
CA MET A 37 -5.21 -5.99 -3.16
C MET A 37 -5.64 -6.90 -2.00
N PRO A 38 -5.69 -8.23 -2.19
CA PRO A 38 -5.98 -9.16 -1.10
C PRO A 38 -5.03 -8.97 0.09
N THR A 39 -5.58 -8.87 1.30
CA THR A 39 -4.83 -8.52 2.53
C THR A 39 -3.96 -9.66 3.08
N PHE A 40 -4.42 -10.91 3.02
CA PHE A 40 -3.80 -12.06 3.69
C PHE A 40 -3.60 -11.82 5.19
N GLU A 41 -4.72 -11.56 5.87
CA GLU A 41 -4.76 -11.24 7.30
C GLU A 41 -5.52 -12.25 8.16
N PHE A 42 -5.20 -12.25 9.45
CA PHE A 42 -5.88 -13.00 10.49
C PHE A 42 -5.92 -12.16 11.78
N TYR A 43 -7.09 -12.04 12.42
CA TYR A 43 -7.30 -11.14 13.56
C TYR A 43 -7.53 -11.93 14.86
N PRO A 44 -6.47 -12.22 15.65
CA PRO A 44 -6.63 -12.86 16.96
C PRO A 44 -7.31 -11.98 18.01
N MET A 45 -7.27 -10.66 17.87
CA MET A 45 -7.97 -9.72 18.76
C MET A 45 -8.68 -8.65 17.94
N VAL A 46 -9.95 -8.40 18.28
CA VAL A 46 -10.80 -7.38 17.65
C VAL A 46 -11.51 -6.57 18.72
N ASN A 47 -11.52 -5.24 18.59
CA ASN A 47 -12.09 -4.30 19.56
C ASN A 47 -11.65 -4.54 21.02
N GLY A 48 -10.41 -4.96 21.23
CA GLY A 48 -9.82 -5.23 22.54
C GLY A 48 -10.18 -6.60 23.14
N GLU A 49 -10.91 -7.44 22.41
CA GLU A 49 -11.31 -8.79 22.86
C GLU A 49 -10.60 -9.88 22.05
N TRP A 50 -10.18 -10.95 22.72
CA TRP A 50 -9.51 -12.10 22.08
C TRP A 50 -10.52 -12.97 21.33
N ALA A 51 -10.53 -12.85 20.00
CA ALA A 51 -11.26 -13.75 19.10
C ALA A 51 -10.63 -15.14 19.02
N ASP A 52 -9.31 -15.26 19.26
CA ASP A 52 -8.60 -16.53 19.46
C ASP A 52 -8.04 -16.61 20.89
N PRO A 53 -8.75 -17.30 21.82
CA PRO A 53 -8.29 -17.43 23.21
C PRO A 53 -6.98 -18.22 23.36
N GLY A 54 -6.66 -19.11 22.42
CA GLY A 54 -5.42 -19.88 22.43
C GLY A 54 -4.22 -18.98 22.21
N LEU A 55 -4.26 -18.17 21.16
CA LEU A 55 -3.26 -17.13 20.93
C LEU A 55 -3.29 -16.05 22.02
N GLY A 56 -4.46 -15.72 22.56
CA GLY A 56 -4.58 -14.77 23.68
C GLY A 56 -3.79 -15.20 24.92
N LYS A 57 -3.76 -16.49 25.26
CA LYS A 57 -2.92 -17.00 26.35
C LYS A 57 -1.42 -16.85 26.08
N ARG A 58 -0.99 -16.97 24.81
CA ARG A 58 0.43 -16.84 24.43
C ARG A 58 0.87 -15.39 24.33
N LEU A 59 0.01 -14.54 23.79
CA LEU A 59 0.32 -13.14 23.48
C LEU A 59 -0.07 -12.16 24.59
N GLY A 60 -0.85 -12.59 25.59
CA GLY A 60 -1.28 -11.73 26.70
C GLY A 60 -0.12 -11.04 27.42
N ALA A 61 0.91 -11.80 27.81
CA ALA A 61 2.09 -11.23 28.47
C ALA A 61 2.85 -10.23 27.58
N LEU A 62 2.86 -10.44 26.25
CA LEU A 62 3.44 -9.47 25.31
C LEU A 62 2.62 -8.18 25.30
N VAL A 63 1.28 -8.27 25.24
CA VAL A 63 0.40 -7.10 25.26
C VAL A 63 0.57 -6.31 26.57
N ASP A 64 0.62 -7.02 27.71
CA ASP A 64 0.82 -6.42 29.04
C ASP A 64 2.18 -5.71 29.17
N ALA A 65 3.21 -6.20 28.47
CA ALA A 65 4.52 -5.55 28.41
C ALA A 65 4.57 -4.37 27.41
N VAL A 66 3.92 -4.48 26.26
CA VAL A 66 3.98 -3.49 25.17
C VAL A 66 3.13 -2.27 25.46
N VAL A 67 1.92 -2.44 25.99
CA VAL A 67 0.98 -1.32 26.19
C VAL A 67 1.59 -0.22 27.07
N PRO A 68 2.19 -0.49 28.24
CA PRO A 68 2.86 0.53 29.04
C PRO A 68 3.94 1.30 28.27
N LEU A 69 4.76 0.60 27.48
CA LEU A 69 5.81 1.22 26.66
C LEU A 69 5.24 2.18 25.62
N VAL A 70 4.09 1.85 25.03
CA VAL A 70 3.38 2.74 24.09
C VAL A 70 2.86 3.98 24.81
N ARG A 71 2.25 3.80 25.99
CA ARG A 71 1.72 4.91 26.80
C ARG A 71 2.81 5.92 27.13
N ASP A 72 3.99 5.44 27.51
CA ASP A 72 5.14 6.27 27.84
C ASP A 72 5.73 6.94 26.59
N SER A 73 5.95 6.18 25.52
CA SER A 73 6.60 6.66 24.28
C SER A 73 5.78 7.73 23.55
N PHE A 74 4.45 7.65 23.62
CA PHE A 74 3.54 8.54 22.88
C PHE A 74 2.63 9.38 23.79
N SER A 75 2.88 9.40 25.10
CA SER A 75 2.14 10.20 26.08
C SER A 75 0.62 9.97 26.07
N CYS A 76 0.19 8.72 25.96
CA CYS A 76 -1.21 8.33 25.92
C CYS A 76 -1.56 7.40 27.08
N SER A 77 -1.89 7.94 28.26
CA SER A 77 -2.15 7.14 29.47
C SER A 77 -3.36 6.19 29.36
N SER A 78 -4.34 6.52 28.51
CA SER A 78 -5.56 5.73 28.30
C SER A 78 -5.50 4.77 27.11
N CYS A 79 -4.34 4.65 26.46
CA CYS A 79 -4.18 3.77 25.30
C CYS A 79 -4.25 2.29 25.69
N VAL A 80 -4.91 1.49 24.85
CA VAL A 80 -5.06 0.04 24.98
C VAL A 80 -4.89 -0.63 23.62
N ALA A 81 -4.58 -1.92 23.60
CA ALA A 81 -4.60 -2.70 22.35
C ALA A 81 -6.05 -2.78 21.84
N ALA A 82 -6.27 -2.28 20.63
CA ALA A 82 -7.58 -2.28 19.98
C ALA A 82 -7.73 -3.47 19.05
N GLU A 83 -6.73 -3.68 18.19
CA GLU A 83 -6.69 -4.79 17.25
C GLU A 83 -5.34 -5.47 17.36
N ILE A 84 -5.32 -6.79 17.22
CA ILE A 84 -4.11 -7.53 16.91
C ILE A 84 -4.41 -8.30 15.65
N LEU A 85 -3.58 -8.06 14.64
CA LEU A 85 -3.66 -8.75 13.37
C LEU A 85 -2.33 -9.41 13.05
N VAL A 86 -2.43 -10.47 12.27
CA VAL A 86 -1.30 -11.14 11.66
C VAL A 86 -1.40 -10.89 10.18
N ARG A 87 -0.34 -10.37 9.59
CA ARG A 87 -0.23 -10.17 8.15
C ARG A 87 0.95 -10.96 7.61
N ARG A 88 0.71 -11.69 6.52
CA ARG A 88 1.75 -12.48 5.86
C ARG A 88 2.04 -11.97 4.45
N TYR A 89 3.28 -12.14 4.05
CA TYR A 89 3.79 -11.85 2.72
C TYR A 89 4.57 -13.07 2.26
N VAL A 90 4.00 -13.89 1.39
CA VAL A 90 4.61 -15.15 0.94
C VAL A 90 4.68 -15.23 -0.58
N THR A 91 5.44 -16.19 -1.10
CA THR A 91 5.56 -16.39 -2.55
C THR A 91 4.22 -16.79 -3.16
N GLY A 92 3.81 -16.10 -4.23
CA GLY A 92 2.53 -16.33 -4.91
C GLY A 92 1.36 -15.49 -4.38
N GLU A 93 1.56 -14.75 -3.29
CA GLU A 93 0.58 -13.85 -2.67
C GLU A 93 1.02 -12.38 -2.78
N ARG A 94 0.35 -11.47 -2.06
CA ARG A 94 0.75 -10.07 -1.93
C ARG A 94 2.11 -9.99 -1.25
N ARG A 95 3.05 -9.24 -1.85
CA ARG A 95 4.43 -9.07 -1.34
C ARG A 95 4.83 -7.63 -1.05
N ALA A 96 3.91 -6.70 -1.26
CA ALA A 96 4.11 -5.31 -0.93
C ALA A 96 2.81 -4.73 -0.37
N HIS A 97 2.96 -3.83 0.58
CA HIS A 97 1.90 -2.97 1.05
C HIS A 97 2.38 -1.54 0.83
N SER A 98 1.57 -0.77 0.12
CA SER A 98 1.93 0.57 -0.37
C SER A 98 2.27 1.53 0.76
N LEU A 99 2.93 2.64 0.40
CA LEU A 99 3.21 3.71 1.34
C LEU A 99 1.90 4.31 1.88
N HIS A 100 1.74 4.35 3.21
CA HIS A 100 0.54 4.86 3.86
C HIS A 100 0.83 5.36 5.28
N PHE A 101 -0.22 5.90 5.91
CA PHE A 101 -0.31 6.27 7.32
C PHE A 101 -1.27 5.33 8.04
N ASP A 102 -1.07 5.12 9.34
CA ASP A 102 -1.96 4.28 10.14
C ASP A 102 -3.12 5.09 10.71
N GLY A 103 -4.10 5.43 9.87
CA GLY A 103 -5.25 6.22 10.31
C GLY A 103 -6.15 5.55 11.33
N HIS A 104 -6.12 4.22 11.43
CA HIS A 104 -6.96 3.48 12.37
C HIS A 104 -6.29 3.19 13.71
N ALA A 105 -5.00 3.51 13.88
CA ALA A 105 -4.26 3.32 15.11
C ALA A 105 -3.67 4.66 15.56
N PHE A 106 -3.61 4.92 16.86
CA PHE A 106 -2.84 6.05 17.38
C PHE A 106 -1.34 5.74 17.36
N ALA A 107 -1.01 4.50 17.70
CA ALA A 107 0.31 3.93 17.55
C ALA A 107 0.20 2.48 17.08
N THR A 108 1.17 2.05 16.29
CA THR A 108 1.26 0.70 15.76
C THR A 108 2.53 0.03 16.25
N VAL A 109 2.41 -1.23 16.65
CA VAL A 109 3.54 -2.07 17.03
C VAL A 109 3.65 -3.22 16.05
N VAL A 110 4.78 -3.32 15.37
CA VAL A 110 5.10 -4.39 14.43
C VAL A 110 6.14 -5.30 15.06
N LEU A 111 5.80 -6.56 15.27
CA LEU A 111 6.69 -7.58 15.82
C LEU A 111 7.30 -8.42 14.70
N GLY A 112 8.61 -8.64 14.78
CA GLY A 112 9.33 -9.60 13.94
C GLY A 112 9.03 -11.03 14.38
N LEU A 113 8.55 -11.87 13.46
CA LEU A 113 8.38 -13.31 13.70
C LEU A 113 9.30 -14.18 12.85
N THR A 114 9.68 -13.69 11.67
CA THR A 114 10.52 -14.42 10.71
C THR A 114 11.95 -13.89 10.75
N ARG A 115 12.96 -14.77 10.62
CA ARG A 115 14.36 -14.35 10.67
C ARG A 115 14.70 -13.49 9.44
N PRO A 116 15.48 -12.40 9.58
CA PRO A 116 15.83 -11.52 8.46
C PRO A 116 16.58 -12.19 7.32
N ASN A 117 17.20 -13.36 7.52
CA ASN A 117 17.90 -14.10 6.48
C ASN A 117 16.98 -15.05 5.67
N GLU A 118 15.70 -15.19 6.03
CA GLU A 118 14.72 -16.01 5.32
C GLU A 118 13.96 -15.24 4.22
N TYR A 119 14.20 -13.93 4.11
CA TYR A 119 13.58 -13.06 3.11
C TYR A 119 14.51 -11.89 2.75
N ASP A 120 14.24 -11.27 1.61
CA ASP A 120 14.88 -10.02 1.21
C ASP A 120 13.82 -8.91 1.16
N GLY A 121 14.12 -7.75 1.76
CA GLY A 121 13.17 -6.65 1.99
C GLY A 121 12.70 -6.57 3.45
N GLY A 122 11.51 -5.98 3.69
CA GLY A 122 10.94 -5.86 5.04
C GLY A 122 9.93 -4.70 5.19
N LEU A 123 9.63 -4.38 6.45
CA LEU A 123 8.99 -3.13 6.84
C LEU A 123 9.93 -1.98 6.47
N TYR A 124 9.39 -0.90 5.94
CA TYR A 124 10.16 0.32 5.72
C TYR A 124 9.42 1.52 6.26
N ILE A 125 10.19 2.52 6.65
CA ILE A 125 9.70 3.88 6.89
C ILE A 125 10.16 4.77 5.74
N GLN A 126 9.41 5.83 5.47
CA GLN A 126 9.74 6.76 4.41
C GLN A 126 9.56 8.20 4.89
N PRO A 127 10.59 8.82 5.49
CA PRO A 127 10.47 10.13 6.13
C PRO A 127 10.29 11.29 5.14
N GLN A 128 10.41 11.07 3.83
CA GLN A 128 10.19 12.07 2.80
C GLN A 128 9.34 11.47 1.66
N PRO A 129 8.59 12.28 0.89
CA PRO A 129 7.77 11.79 -0.21
C PRO A 129 8.50 10.95 -1.28
N ASN A 130 9.80 11.14 -1.44
CA ASN A 130 10.61 10.37 -2.41
C ASN A 130 10.96 8.97 -1.88
N ALA A 131 10.79 7.95 -2.73
CA ALA A 131 11.13 6.57 -2.43
C ALA A 131 12.60 6.35 -2.04
N ARG A 132 13.53 7.24 -2.48
CA ARG A 132 14.94 7.21 -2.08
C ARG A 132 15.18 7.51 -0.59
N SER A 133 14.22 8.13 0.09
CA SER A 133 14.31 8.36 1.53
C SER A 133 13.98 7.11 2.35
N ARG A 134 13.45 6.07 1.70
CA ARG A 134 13.01 4.83 2.32
C ARG A 134 14.15 4.15 3.07
N ARG A 135 13.85 3.71 4.29
CA ARG A 135 14.77 2.94 5.13
C ARG A 135 14.06 1.68 5.59
N PHE A 136 14.68 0.53 5.37
CA PHE A 136 14.18 -0.73 5.87
C PHE A 136 14.45 -0.88 7.37
N VAL A 137 13.45 -1.38 8.07
CA VAL A 137 13.50 -1.74 9.49
C VAL A 137 13.65 -3.25 9.57
N PHE A 138 14.79 -3.70 10.07
CA PHE A 138 15.11 -5.12 10.26
C PHE A 138 14.79 -5.53 11.69
N LEU A 139 13.97 -6.58 11.83
CA LEU A 139 13.50 -7.11 13.11
C LEU A 139 13.89 -8.58 13.20
N GLU A 140 14.63 -8.96 14.23
CA GLU A 140 14.81 -10.37 14.59
C GLU A 140 13.51 -10.92 15.21
N PRO A 141 13.34 -12.25 15.27
CA PRO A 141 12.21 -12.83 15.99
C PRO A 141 12.15 -12.34 17.44
N GLY A 142 11.04 -11.68 17.80
CA GLY A 142 10.84 -11.10 19.13
C GLY A 142 11.26 -9.64 19.30
N ASP A 143 11.91 -9.05 18.30
CA ASP A 143 12.09 -7.59 18.21
C ASP A 143 10.78 -6.91 17.77
N LEU A 144 10.60 -5.66 18.19
CA LEU A 144 9.44 -4.88 17.81
C LEU A 144 9.82 -3.46 17.39
N PHE A 145 9.01 -2.94 16.47
CA PHE A 145 9.06 -1.56 16.01
C PHE A 145 7.74 -0.86 16.33
N LEU A 146 7.81 0.20 17.14
CA LEU A 146 6.66 1.07 17.41
C LEU A 146 6.73 2.30 16.51
N HIS A 147 5.59 2.75 15.99
CA HIS A 147 5.48 4.05 15.35
C HIS A 147 4.13 4.72 15.56
N SER A 148 4.12 6.05 15.46
CA SER A 148 2.89 6.85 15.51
C SER A 148 2.13 6.79 14.18
N PHE A 149 0.84 7.14 14.26
CA PHE A 149 -0.08 7.20 13.12
C PHE A 149 0.43 8.05 11.94
N ASN A 150 1.20 9.11 12.22
CA ASN A 150 1.73 10.04 11.21
C ASN A 150 3.08 9.60 10.62
N LEU A 151 3.61 8.43 10.96
CA LEU A 151 4.79 7.91 10.30
C LEU A 151 4.44 7.19 9.01
N GLN A 152 4.89 7.76 7.90
CA GLN A 152 4.87 7.13 6.59
C GLN A 152 5.65 5.82 6.58
N HIS A 153 4.98 4.72 6.21
CA HIS A 153 5.57 3.39 6.21
C HIS A 153 4.91 2.46 5.20
N GLY A 154 5.47 1.26 5.05
CA GLY A 154 4.91 0.21 4.20
C GLY A 154 5.76 -1.06 4.28
N VAL A 155 5.43 -2.06 3.46
CA VAL A 155 6.17 -3.33 3.43
C VAL A 155 6.54 -3.66 1.99
N ARG A 156 7.75 -4.17 1.76
CA ARG A 156 8.14 -4.72 0.46
C ARG A 156 9.06 -5.91 0.65
N LEU A 157 8.71 -7.04 0.02
CA LEU A 157 9.59 -8.20 -0.10
C LEU A 157 10.03 -8.42 -1.56
N PHE A 158 11.33 -8.65 -1.73
CA PHE A 158 11.96 -9.04 -2.98
C PHE A 158 11.99 -10.57 -3.13
N SER A 159 12.23 -11.30 -2.04
CA SER A 159 12.22 -12.77 -1.99
C SER A 159 11.84 -13.28 -0.60
N GLY A 160 11.57 -14.59 -0.48
CA GLY A 160 11.26 -15.25 0.79
C GLY A 160 9.82 -15.03 1.27
N SER A 161 9.63 -15.24 2.58
CA SER A 161 8.34 -15.09 3.26
C SER A 161 8.51 -14.31 4.56
N ARG A 162 7.56 -13.43 4.89
CA ARG A 162 7.54 -12.67 6.15
C ARG A 162 6.18 -12.76 6.80
N TYR A 163 6.18 -13.00 8.10
CA TYR A 163 5.00 -12.89 8.96
C TYR A 163 5.24 -11.79 9.97
N SER A 164 4.21 -11.01 10.23
CA SER A 164 4.23 -9.96 11.23
C SER A 164 2.99 -10.05 12.11
N LEU A 165 3.21 -9.94 13.42
CA LEU A 165 2.16 -9.60 14.35
C LEU A 165 2.13 -8.08 14.47
N VAL A 166 0.96 -7.49 14.27
CA VAL A 166 0.75 -6.05 14.28
C VAL A 166 -0.30 -5.74 15.34
N LEU A 167 0.04 -4.86 16.29
CA LEU A 167 -0.88 -4.39 17.31
C LEU A 167 -1.23 -2.94 16.98
N TRP A 168 -2.52 -2.67 16.80
CA TRP A 168 -3.03 -1.31 16.73
C TRP A 168 -3.46 -0.85 18.11
N ILE A 169 -2.88 0.26 18.56
CA ILE A 169 -3.14 0.85 19.86
C ILE A 169 -3.99 2.09 19.68
N LYS A 170 -5.06 2.21 20.47
CA LYS A 170 -5.96 3.38 20.46
C LYS A 170 -6.26 3.83 21.89
N PRO A 171 -6.57 5.12 22.12
CA PRO A 171 -7.25 5.53 23.35
C PRO A 171 -8.53 4.72 23.53
N ALA A 172 -8.79 4.21 24.74
CA ALA A 172 -9.95 3.33 25.00
C ALA A 172 -11.29 3.95 24.54
N ALA A 173 -11.49 5.25 24.77
CA ALA A 173 -12.70 5.95 24.34
C ALA A 173 -12.87 6.00 22.80
N ALA A 174 -11.78 6.01 22.03
CA ALA A 174 -11.81 6.07 20.58
C ALA A 174 -12.25 4.74 19.95
N ILE A 175 -12.05 3.62 20.65
CA ILE A 175 -12.55 2.30 20.23
C ILE A 175 -14.08 2.29 20.29
N ALA A 176 -14.64 2.67 21.44
CA ALA A 176 -16.08 2.71 21.65
C ALA A 176 -16.80 3.66 20.68
N LEU A 177 -16.19 4.80 20.38
CA LEU A 177 -16.76 5.82 19.48
C LEU A 177 -16.45 5.59 18.00
N ARG A 178 -15.63 4.58 17.66
CA ARG A 178 -15.09 4.35 16.30
C ARG A 178 -14.49 5.62 15.69
N SER A 179 -13.78 6.39 16.52
CA SER A 179 -13.22 7.68 16.14
C SER A 179 -11.68 7.68 16.16
N THR A 180 -11.11 8.77 15.66
CA THR A 180 -9.66 9.01 15.55
C THR A 180 -9.33 10.44 15.98
N PRO A 181 -9.60 10.79 17.24
CA PRO A 181 -9.58 12.18 17.72
C PRO A 181 -8.19 12.83 17.68
N TRP A 182 -7.13 12.04 17.50
CA TRP A 182 -5.77 12.56 17.39
C TRP A 182 -5.54 13.38 16.12
N TYR A 183 -6.25 13.11 15.03
CA TYR A 183 -6.16 13.95 13.83
C TYR A 183 -6.72 15.35 14.09
N ASP A 184 -7.89 15.47 14.72
CA ASP A 184 -8.43 16.77 15.13
C ASP A 184 -7.44 17.52 16.04
N ALA A 185 -6.85 16.82 17.02
CA ALA A 185 -5.92 17.43 17.96
C ALA A 185 -4.60 17.88 17.31
N ALA A 186 -4.06 17.09 16.38
CA ALA A 186 -2.82 17.39 15.66
C ALA A 186 -3.04 18.46 14.57
N ALA A 187 -4.14 18.39 13.81
CA ALA A 187 -4.51 19.40 12.82
C ALA A 187 -4.73 20.79 13.46
N LYS A 188 -5.34 20.86 14.65
CA LYS A 188 -5.44 22.11 15.43
C LYS A 188 -4.09 22.74 15.80
N LYS A 189 -3.02 21.94 15.82
CA LYS A 189 -1.64 22.40 16.05
C LYS A 189 -0.87 22.67 14.76
N GLY A 190 -1.53 22.58 13.60
CA GLY A 190 -0.92 22.81 12.30
C GLY A 190 -0.16 21.61 11.73
N ASP A 191 -0.43 20.38 12.18
CA ASP A 191 0.24 19.20 11.65
C ASP A 191 -0.28 18.85 10.23
N PRO A 192 0.57 18.90 9.19
CA PRO A 192 0.15 18.69 7.80
C PRO A 192 -0.33 17.26 7.51
N ASP A 193 0.30 16.25 8.13
CA ASP A 193 -0.12 14.85 7.96
C ASP A 193 -1.52 14.66 8.57
N ALA A 194 -1.80 15.29 9.71
CA ALA A 194 -3.10 15.25 10.37
C ALA A 194 -4.18 15.98 9.57
N PHE A 195 -3.87 17.13 8.96
CA PHE A 195 -4.80 17.80 8.04
C PHE A 195 -5.17 16.88 6.87
N PHE A 196 -4.17 16.26 6.23
CA PHE A 196 -4.38 15.31 5.14
C PHE A 196 -5.26 14.13 5.57
N ASN A 197 -4.93 13.49 6.69
CA ASN A 197 -5.68 12.34 7.15
C ASN A 197 -7.10 12.70 7.63
N LEU A 198 -7.29 13.89 8.21
CA LEU A 198 -8.62 14.39 8.56
C LEU A 198 -9.44 14.66 7.28
N ALA A 199 -8.81 15.15 6.21
CA ALA A 199 -9.45 15.33 4.91
C ALA A 199 -9.97 13.99 4.35
N GLU A 200 -9.16 12.92 4.40
CA GLU A 200 -9.58 11.56 4.01
C GLU A 200 -10.81 11.09 4.79
N GLN A 201 -10.88 11.40 6.09
CA GLN A 201 -12.02 11.01 6.94
C GLN A 201 -13.29 11.75 6.60
N TYR A 202 -13.21 13.05 6.33
CA TYR A 202 -14.35 13.81 5.82
C TYR A 202 -14.72 13.39 4.40
N LEU A 203 -13.76 13.03 3.54
CA LEU A 203 -14.09 12.57 2.20
C LEU A 203 -14.85 11.23 2.22
N GLN A 204 -14.42 10.31 3.07
CA GLN A 204 -14.96 8.94 3.14
C GLN A 204 -16.10 8.76 4.16
N GLY A 205 -16.35 9.74 5.04
CA GLY A 205 -17.27 9.60 6.16
C GLY A 205 -16.82 8.56 7.21
N THR A 206 -15.52 8.51 7.50
CA THR A 206 -14.91 7.56 8.44
C THR A 206 -14.37 8.27 9.69
N GLY A 207 -13.85 7.52 10.67
CA GLY A 207 -13.24 8.12 11.88
C GLY A 207 -14.22 8.91 12.77
N GLY A 208 -15.52 8.66 12.64
CA GLY A 208 -16.58 9.40 13.33
C GLY A 208 -16.96 10.72 12.66
N LYS A 209 -16.57 10.93 11.39
CA LYS A 209 -16.96 12.09 10.57
C LYS A 209 -18.10 11.70 9.63
N THR A 210 -19.00 12.65 9.41
CA THR A 210 -19.95 12.57 8.29
C THR A 210 -19.21 12.97 7.02
N ALA A 211 -19.54 12.32 5.90
CA ALA A 211 -18.94 12.68 4.62
C ALA A 211 -19.23 14.15 4.27
N ASP A 212 -18.18 14.91 3.99
CA ASP A 212 -18.20 16.35 3.69
C ASP A 212 -17.03 16.68 2.74
N PRO A 213 -17.25 16.61 1.42
CA PRO A 213 -16.21 16.85 0.42
C PRO A 213 -15.65 18.28 0.45
N ASP A 214 -16.49 19.28 0.77
CA ASP A 214 -16.07 20.68 0.84
C ASP A 214 -15.10 20.86 2.01
N ARG A 215 -15.44 20.28 3.17
CA ARG A 215 -14.54 20.29 4.32
C ARG A 215 -13.24 19.51 4.04
N ALA A 216 -13.31 18.41 3.31
CA ALA A 216 -12.11 17.68 2.89
C ALA A 216 -11.22 18.54 1.99
N LEU A 217 -11.80 19.27 1.03
CA LEU A 217 -11.08 20.16 0.13
C LEU A 217 -10.34 21.27 0.90
N GLU A 218 -11.01 21.91 1.86
CA GLU A 218 -10.39 22.92 2.75
C GLU A 218 -9.20 22.34 3.53
N LEU A 219 -9.33 21.11 4.04
CA LEU A 219 -8.27 20.44 4.81
C LEU A 219 -7.09 20.00 3.91
N TYR A 220 -7.36 19.54 2.69
CA TYR A 220 -6.31 19.29 1.71
C TYR A 220 -5.57 20.58 1.34
N ALA A 221 -6.29 21.70 1.14
CA ALA A 221 -5.68 23.01 0.91
C ALA A 221 -4.77 23.43 2.06
N ALA A 222 -5.27 23.37 3.31
CA ALA A 222 -4.46 23.70 4.49
C ALA A 222 -3.19 22.83 4.60
N ALA A 223 -3.29 21.51 4.35
CA ALA A 223 -2.14 20.63 4.32
C ALA A 223 -1.16 20.95 3.17
N ALA A 224 -1.69 21.23 1.97
CA ALA A 224 -0.91 21.54 0.77
C ALA A 224 -0.13 22.85 0.91
N GLU A 225 -0.75 23.87 1.52
CA GLU A 225 -0.11 25.16 1.85
C GLU A 225 1.07 24.98 2.82
N LEU A 226 1.00 24.00 3.71
CA LEU A 226 2.08 23.59 4.60
C LEU A 226 3.11 22.66 3.94
N GLY A 227 2.99 22.43 2.63
CA GLY A 227 3.92 21.62 1.84
C GLY A 227 3.65 20.11 1.88
N HIS A 228 2.47 19.67 2.34
CA HIS A 228 2.13 18.24 2.37
C HIS A 228 1.94 17.69 0.94
N PRO A 229 2.79 16.77 0.47
CA PRO A 229 2.85 16.40 -0.94
C PRO A 229 1.65 15.58 -1.40
N PHE A 230 1.11 14.70 -0.55
CA PHE A 230 -0.10 13.95 -0.88
C PHE A 230 -1.33 14.85 -0.90
N ALA A 231 -1.41 15.83 -0.01
CA ALA A 231 -2.54 16.76 0.01
C ALA A 231 -2.53 17.66 -1.22
N ALA A 232 -1.36 18.19 -1.60
CA ALA A 232 -1.20 18.94 -2.84
C ALA A 232 -1.57 18.10 -4.07
N ASN A 233 -1.21 16.81 -4.10
CA ASN A 233 -1.65 15.90 -5.17
C ASN A 233 -3.18 15.71 -5.19
N HIS A 234 -3.79 15.42 -4.04
CA HIS A 234 -5.24 15.21 -3.94
C HIS A 234 -6.02 16.48 -4.31
N LEU A 235 -5.60 17.63 -3.79
CA LEU A 235 -6.17 18.93 -4.14
C LEU A 235 -6.07 19.20 -5.64
N GLY A 236 -4.89 18.98 -6.24
CA GLY A 236 -4.70 19.14 -7.68
C GLY A 236 -5.61 18.23 -8.51
N LEU A 237 -5.80 16.98 -8.10
CA LEU A 237 -6.72 16.04 -8.76
C LEU A 237 -8.19 16.47 -8.62
N LEU A 238 -8.61 16.93 -7.45
CA LEU A 238 -9.98 17.40 -7.21
C LEU A 238 -10.31 18.68 -7.99
N LEU A 239 -9.33 19.56 -8.20
CA LEU A 239 -9.51 20.79 -8.97
C LEU A 239 -9.44 20.57 -10.48
N ALA A 240 -9.07 19.39 -10.98
CA ALA A 240 -8.75 19.18 -12.40
C ALA A 240 -9.91 19.54 -13.35
N GLU A 241 -11.15 19.36 -12.93
CA GLU A 241 -12.34 19.68 -13.75
C GLU A 241 -12.85 21.11 -13.52
N SER A 242 -12.65 21.69 -12.34
CA SER A 242 -13.22 22.98 -11.94
C SER A 242 -12.25 24.16 -12.15
N ASP A 243 -10.95 23.93 -11.97
CA ASP A 243 -9.89 24.92 -12.10
C ASP A 243 -8.58 24.27 -12.55
N ALA A 244 -8.40 24.17 -13.88
CA ALA A 244 -7.24 23.53 -14.49
C ALA A 244 -5.91 24.25 -14.19
N GLU A 245 -5.94 25.58 -13.95
CA GLU A 245 -4.75 26.36 -13.65
C GLU A 245 -4.26 26.06 -12.23
N GLU A 246 -5.16 26.14 -11.25
CA GLU A 246 -4.86 25.84 -9.86
C GLU A 246 -4.54 24.34 -9.67
N SER A 247 -5.24 23.45 -10.39
CA SER A 247 -4.92 22.02 -10.47
C SER A 247 -3.46 21.80 -10.90
N MET A 248 -3.05 22.41 -12.02
CA MET A 248 -1.70 22.26 -12.55
C MET A 248 -0.64 22.76 -11.57
N LYS A 249 -0.90 23.90 -10.89
CA LYS A 249 -0.01 24.46 -9.86
C LYS A 249 0.19 23.50 -8.69
N TRP A 250 -0.87 22.93 -8.13
CA TRP A 250 -0.75 21.99 -7.02
C TRP A 250 -0.11 20.65 -7.41
N LEU A 251 -0.44 20.12 -8.59
CA LEU A 251 0.22 18.92 -9.14
C LEU A 251 1.72 19.15 -9.37
N GLN A 252 2.12 20.34 -9.84
CA GLN A 252 3.53 20.72 -9.97
C GLN A 252 4.25 20.80 -8.62
N ALA A 253 3.64 21.44 -7.62
CA ALA A 253 4.18 21.51 -6.27
C ALA A 253 4.37 20.10 -5.66
N ALA A 254 3.35 19.25 -5.77
CA ALA A 254 3.38 17.89 -5.29
C ALA A 254 4.45 17.04 -6.01
N ALA A 255 4.53 17.11 -7.34
CA ALA A 255 5.55 16.39 -8.11
C ALA A 255 6.97 16.88 -7.81
N GLY A 256 7.14 18.18 -7.55
CA GLY A 256 8.38 18.83 -7.15
C GLY A 256 8.94 18.32 -5.83
N SER A 257 8.09 17.87 -4.90
CA SER A 257 8.50 17.24 -3.64
C SER A 257 9.19 15.88 -3.83
N GLY A 258 9.04 15.26 -5.01
CA GLY A 258 9.56 13.93 -5.29
C GLY A 258 8.54 12.80 -5.13
N LEU A 259 7.28 13.08 -4.77
CA LEU A 259 6.24 12.06 -4.63
C LEU A 259 5.95 11.38 -5.98
N ALA A 260 6.21 10.07 -6.10
CA ALA A 260 6.04 9.32 -7.35
C ALA A 260 4.60 9.40 -7.90
N THR A 261 3.59 9.22 -7.03
CA THR A 261 2.18 9.36 -7.41
C THR A 261 1.89 10.74 -8.00
N ALA A 262 2.41 11.81 -7.40
CA ALA A 262 2.21 13.16 -7.91
C ALA A 262 2.94 13.43 -9.23
N GLN A 263 4.14 12.87 -9.41
CA GLN A 263 4.86 12.93 -10.67
C GLN A 263 4.07 12.24 -11.79
N LYS A 264 3.43 11.10 -11.50
CA LYS A 264 2.53 10.41 -12.41
C LYS A 264 1.27 11.23 -12.70
N SER A 265 0.59 11.74 -11.68
CA SER A 265 -0.60 12.61 -11.83
C SER A 265 -0.32 13.82 -12.72
N LEU A 266 0.80 14.51 -12.46
CA LEU A 266 1.24 15.64 -13.27
C LEU A 266 1.55 15.21 -14.71
N ALA A 267 2.19 14.05 -14.91
CA ALA A 267 2.45 13.54 -16.25
C ALA A 267 1.16 13.28 -17.03
N PHE A 268 0.13 12.73 -16.39
CA PHE A 268 -1.19 12.55 -17.01
C PHE A 268 -1.84 13.90 -17.34
N ALA A 269 -1.85 14.86 -16.42
CA ALA A 269 -2.40 16.19 -16.66
C ALA A 269 -1.70 16.89 -17.85
N LEU A 270 -0.37 16.80 -17.92
CA LEU A 270 0.41 17.33 -19.04
C LEU A 270 0.11 16.62 -20.36
N ALA A 271 -0.05 15.30 -20.34
CA ALA A 271 -0.40 14.53 -21.54
C ALA A 271 -1.80 14.90 -22.06
N SER A 272 -2.78 15.07 -21.17
CA SER A 272 -4.13 15.57 -21.52
C SER A 272 -4.06 16.96 -22.16
N ALA A 273 -3.17 17.83 -21.65
CA ALA A 273 -2.87 19.14 -22.23
C ALA A 273 -1.93 19.08 -23.47
N GLN A 274 -1.73 17.91 -24.07
CA GLN A 274 -0.87 17.68 -25.25
C GLN A 274 0.63 18.00 -25.05
N ALA A 275 1.09 18.21 -23.81
CA ALA A 275 2.48 18.42 -23.46
C ALA A 275 3.22 17.09 -23.23
N LEU A 276 3.29 16.25 -24.28
CA LEU A 276 3.79 14.87 -24.20
C LEU A 276 5.27 14.74 -23.79
N ALA A 277 6.14 15.65 -24.22
CA ALA A 277 7.56 15.59 -23.85
C ALA A 277 7.81 15.90 -22.36
N PRO A 278 7.23 16.97 -21.79
CA PRO A 278 7.19 17.17 -20.34
C PRO A 278 6.55 15.99 -19.58
N ALA A 279 5.43 15.43 -20.08
CA ALA A 279 4.79 14.27 -19.48
C ALA A 279 5.74 13.07 -19.39
N ALA A 280 6.45 12.74 -20.46
CA ALA A 280 7.40 11.62 -20.48
C ALA A 280 8.54 11.80 -19.48
N LYS A 281 8.98 13.04 -19.25
CA LYS A 281 10.02 13.37 -18.26
C LYS A 281 9.54 13.07 -16.84
N TRP A 282 8.31 13.47 -16.50
CA TRP A 282 7.74 13.21 -15.19
C TRP A 282 7.38 11.73 -14.99
N MET A 283 6.86 11.08 -16.03
CA MET A 283 6.57 9.65 -16.02
C MET A 283 7.83 8.82 -15.74
N ARG A 284 8.98 9.20 -16.32
CA ARG A 284 10.27 8.59 -16.00
C ARG A 284 10.64 8.73 -14.53
N ARG A 285 10.47 9.91 -13.94
CA ARG A 285 10.81 10.14 -12.52
C ARG A 285 9.97 9.27 -11.58
N ALA A 286 8.68 9.08 -11.90
CA ALA A 286 7.81 8.17 -11.15
C ALA A 286 8.24 6.70 -11.35
N ALA A 287 8.53 6.29 -12.58
CA ALA A 287 9.00 4.93 -12.91
C ALA A 287 10.34 4.58 -12.22
N GLU A 288 11.27 5.53 -12.13
CA GLU A 288 12.54 5.39 -11.41
C GLU A 288 12.37 5.23 -9.89
N GLN A 289 11.17 5.47 -9.36
CA GLN A 289 10.78 5.26 -7.97
C GLN A 289 9.91 4.00 -7.78
N ASP A 290 9.97 3.06 -8.74
CA ASP A 290 9.19 1.82 -8.76
C ASP A 290 7.66 2.02 -8.91
N ASP A 291 7.18 3.17 -9.41
CA ASP A 291 5.77 3.27 -9.81
C ASP A 291 5.54 2.44 -11.08
N LEU A 292 4.86 1.30 -10.92
CA LEU A 292 4.74 0.30 -11.97
C LEU A 292 3.84 0.75 -13.12
N GLU A 293 2.79 1.52 -12.82
CA GLU A 293 1.93 2.12 -13.84
C GLU A 293 2.74 3.15 -14.65
N ALA A 294 3.52 3.99 -13.98
CA ALA A 294 4.39 4.94 -14.66
C ALA A 294 5.44 4.26 -15.53
N ALA A 295 6.04 3.16 -15.06
CA ALA A 295 6.96 2.35 -15.85
C ALA A 295 6.28 1.77 -17.09
N TYR A 296 5.04 1.27 -16.97
CA TYR A 296 4.27 0.78 -18.11
C TYR A 296 3.99 1.88 -19.13
N VAL A 297 3.44 3.03 -18.68
CA VAL A 297 3.11 4.16 -19.56
C VAL A 297 4.36 4.74 -20.22
N LEU A 298 5.48 4.86 -19.49
CA LEU A 298 6.73 5.28 -20.11
C LEU A 298 7.19 4.29 -21.18
N GLY A 299 6.99 3.00 -20.94
CA GLY A 299 7.24 1.95 -21.93
C GLY A 299 6.43 2.14 -23.21
N THR A 300 5.12 2.43 -23.10
CA THR A 300 4.26 2.69 -24.26
C THR A 300 4.64 3.98 -24.98
N MET A 301 4.98 5.05 -24.26
CA MET A 301 5.48 6.29 -24.85
C MET A 301 6.71 6.05 -25.73
N TYR A 302 7.65 5.22 -25.26
CA TYR A 302 8.84 4.83 -26.03
C TYR A 302 8.55 3.89 -27.21
N LEU A 303 7.51 3.06 -27.16
CA LEU A 303 7.11 2.23 -28.29
C LEU A 303 6.52 3.08 -29.43
N HIS A 304 5.70 4.05 -29.07
CA HIS A 304 4.91 4.84 -30.02
C HIS A 304 5.55 6.19 -30.38
N GLY A 305 6.65 6.56 -29.74
CA GLY A 305 7.31 7.86 -29.97
C GLY A 305 6.53 9.05 -29.42
N GLN A 306 5.75 8.86 -28.36
CA GLN A 306 4.91 9.91 -27.78
C GLN A 306 5.73 10.75 -26.81
N GLY A 307 6.09 11.98 -27.19
CA GLY A 307 6.88 12.88 -26.35
C GLY A 307 8.35 12.47 -26.16
N VAL A 308 8.77 11.33 -26.72
CA VAL A 308 10.14 10.81 -26.70
C VAL A 308 10.46 10.17 -28.05
N ALA A 309 11.74 10.12 -28.42
CA ALA A 309 12.16 9.35 -29.59
C ALA A 309 11.83 7.86 -29.39
N PRO A 310 11.27 7.16 -30.41
CA PRO A 310 11.02 5.73 -30.33
C PRO A 310 12.27 4.95 -29.91
N ALA A 311 12.13 4.13 -28.86
CA ALA A 311 13.23 3.31 -28.35
C ALA A 311 12.72 1.91 -27.94
N PRO A 312 12.48 1.00 -28.91
CA PRO A 312 11.82 -0.28 -28.63
C PRO A 312 12.51 -1.13 -27.57
N ARG A 313 13.86 -1.15 -27.51
CA ARG A 313 14.57 -1.91 -26.47
C ARG A 313 14.31 -1.34 -25.06
N LEU A 314 14.32 -0.02 -24.93
CA LEU A 314 14.09 0.66 -23.64
C LEU A 314 12.63 0.53 -23.22
N ALA A 315 11.70 0.67 -24.16
CA ALA A 315 10.30 0.34 -23.94
C ALA A 315 10.11 -1.07 -23.37
N ARG A 316 10.75 -2.07 -24.00
CA ARG A 316 10.68 -3.46 -23.53
C ARG A 316 11.21 -3.62 -22.11
N ALA A 317 12.28 -2.93 -21.76
CA ALA A 317 12.83 -2.97 -20.41
C ALA A 317 11.85 -2.40 -19.37
N TRP A 318 11.22 -1.26 -19.65
CA TRP A 318 10.26 -0.63 -18.73
C TRP A 318 8.97 -1.44 -18.55
N VAL A 319 8.40 -1.94 -19.65
CA VAL A 319 7.21 -2.82 -19.58
C VAL A 319 7.55 -4.11 -18.84
N LEU A 320 8.73 -4.70 -19.08
CA LEU A 320 9.17 -5.89 -18.34
C LEU A 320 9.37 -5.62 -16.86
N HIS A 321 9.96 -4.47 -16.49
CA HIS A 321 10.09 -4.06 -15.10
C HIS A 321 8.72 -3.94 -14.41
N SER A 322 7.76 -3.26 -15.04
CA SER A 322 6.38 -3.12 -14.55
C SER A 322 5.67 -4.47 -14.38
N ALA A 323 5.79 -5.35 -15.37
CA ALA A 323 5.19 -6.69 -15.34
C ALA A 323 5.81 -7.59 -14.25
N LEU A 324 7.15 -7.57 -14.11
CA LEU A 324 7.83 -8.29 -13.02
C LEU A 324 7.46 -7.74 -11.64
N GLY A 325 7.16 -6.44 -11.56
CA GLY A 325 6.67 -5.78 -10.36
C GLY A 325 5.23 -6.11 -9.97
N GLY A 326 4.42 -6.66 -10.89
CA GLY A 326 3.05 -7.08 -10.59
C GLY A 326 1.95 -6.34 -11.35
N TYR A 327 2.26 -5.43 -12.27
CA TYR A 327 1.24 -4.62 -12.93
C TYR A 327 0.53 -5.39 -14.05
N GLY A 328 -0.79 -5.53 -13.94
CA GLY A 328 -1.61 -6.38 -14.82
C GLY A 328 -1.56 -5.97 -16.29
N ASP A 329 -1.61 -4.67 -16.59
CA ASP A 329 -1.60 -4.17 -17.98
C ASP A 329 -0.26 -4.40 -18.66
N ALA A 330 0.84 -4.28 -17.91
CA ALA A 330 2.17 -4.60 -18.43
C ALA A 330 2.31 -6.10 -18.73
N MET A 331 1.79 -6.97 -17.85
CA MET A 331 1.78 -8.42 -18.10
C MET A 331 0.93 -8.77 -19.33
N TRP A 332 -0.24 -8.14 -19.47
CA TRP A 332 -1.11 -8.29 -20.65
C TRP A 332 -0.41 -7.84 -21.94
N GLU A 333 0.28 -6.70 -21.89
CA GLU A 333 1.03 -6.19 -23.04
C GLU A 333 2.19 -7.13 -23.44
N LEU A 334 2.92 -7.67 -22.46
CA LEU A 334 3.95 -8.69 -22.73
C LEU A 334 3.38 -9.96 -23.37
N ALA A 335 2.22 -10.44 -22.90
CA ALA A 335 1.56 -11.63 -23.45
C ALA A 335 1.20 -11.44 -24.93
N ARG A 336 0.82 -10.22 -25.33
CA ARG A 336 0.46 -9.87 -26.71
C ARG A 336 1.64 -9.69 -27.64
N TRP A 337 2.85 -9.48 -27.12
CA TRP A 337 4.01 -9.33 -27.97
C TRP A 337 4.32 -10.63 -28.68
N LYS A 338 4.25 -10.59 -30.02
CA LYS A 338 4.47 -11.75 -30.87
C LYS A 338 5.83 -12.39 -30.55
N ARG A 339 5.78 -13.59 -29.98
CA ARG A 339 6.92 -14.46 -29.73
C ARG A 339 6.59 -15.84 -30.29
N PRO A 340 7.59 -16.60 -30.77
CA PRO A 340 7.37 -17.97 -31.26
C PRO A 340 7.02 -18.96 -30.13
N ASN A 341 7.06 -18.53 -28.87
CA ASN A 341 6.92 -19.41 -27.71
C ASN A 341 5.57 -19.23 -26.99
N ARG A 342 4.69 -20.23 -27.14
CA ARG A 342 3.38 -20.29 -26.49
C ARG A 342 3.46 -20.33 -24.95
N THR A 343 4.54 -20.86 -24.37
CA THR A 343 4.68 -20.91 -22.90
C THR A 343 4.93 -19.53 -22.29
N PHE A 344 5.59 -18.62 -23.02
CA PHE A 344 5.81 -17.24 -22.57
C PHE A 344 4.49 -16.44 -22.53
N GLU A 345 3.66 -16.59 -23.57
CA GLU A 345 2.35 -15.95 -23.65
C GLU A 345 1.44 -16.44 -22.52
N GLU A 346 1.30 -17.76 -22.38
CA GLU A 346 0.47 -18.36 -21.33
C GLU A 346 0.93 -17.95 -19.92
N PHE A 347 2.24 -17.87 -19.69
CA PHE A 347 2.81 -17.43 -18.41
C PHE A 347 2.37 -16.02 -18.02
N TRP A 348 2.54 -15.03 -18.91
CA TRP A 348 2.17 -13.65 -18.59
C TRP A 348 0.66 -13.44 -18.58
N LEU A 349 -0.06 -14.14 -19.46
CA LEU A 349 -1.50 -14.09 -19.54
C LEU A 349 -2.17 -14.57 -18.24
N GLN A 350 -1.73 -15.71 -17.71
CA GLN A 350 -2.23 -16.24 -16.45
C GLN A 350 -1.98 -15.25 -15.29
N ARG A 351 -0.79 -14.66 -15.21
CA ARG A 351 -0.46 -13.70 -14.16
C ARG A 351 -1.26 -12.41 -14.26
N ALA A 352 -1.42 -11.87 -15.46
CA ALA A 352 -2.27 -10.70 -15.69
C ALA A 352 -3.71 -10.95 -15.23
N ALA A 353 -4.26 -12.14 -15.53
CA ALA A 353 -5.59 -12.54 -15.09
C ALA A 353 -5.71 -12.58 -13.55
N VAL A 354 -4.70 -13.13 -12.86
CA VAL A 354 -4.63 -13.14 -11.39
C VAL A 354 -4.63 -11.73 -10.81
N GLN A 355 -3.94 -10.79 -11.47
CA GLN A 355 -3.87 -9.37 -11.12
C GLN A 355 -5.10 -8.57 -11.57
N GLN A 356 -6.26 -9.23 -11.69
CA GLN A 356 -7.56 -8.60 -11.98
C GLN A 356 -7.66 -7.92 -13.35
N HIS A 357 -6.77 -8.22 -14.31
CA HIS A 357 -6.91 -7.69 -15.66
C HIS A 357 -8.05 -8.41 -16.42
N ALA A 358 -9.11 -7.69 -16.77
CA ALA A 358 -10.32 -8.26 -17.37
C ALA A 358 -10.06 -9.03 -18.68
N LEU A 359 -9.39 -8.41 -19.66
CA LEU A 359 -9.12 -9.08 -20.94
C LEU A 359 -8.19 -10.29 -20.80
N ALA A 360 -7.21 -10.23 -19.88
CA ALA A 360 -6.38 -11.37 -19.55
C ALA A 360 -7.20 -12.52 -18.94
N ALA A 361 -8.13 -12.23 -18.03
CA ALA A 361 -9.02 -13.25 -17.46
C ALA A 361 -9.86 -13.93 -18.55
N LYS A 362 -10.42 -13.15 -19.48
CA LYS A 362 -11.15 -13.68 -20.66
C LYS A 362 -10.27 -14.56 -21.54
N SER A 363 -9.07 -14.09 -21.89
CA SER A 363 -8.16 -14.83 -22.76
C SER A 363 -7.62 -16.10 -22.08
N TRP A 364 -7.36 -16.05 -20.77
CA TRP A 364 -6.94 -17.22 -19.99
C TRP A 364 -8.06 -18.27 -19.92
N ALA A 365 -9.31 -17.85 -19.73
CA ALA A 365 -10.46 -18.77 -19.76
C ALA A 365 -10.56 -19.53 -21.09
N LYS A 366 -10.30 -18.85 -22.22
CA LYS A 366 -10.23 -19.50 -23.55
C LYS A 366 -9.07 -20.49 -23.66
N VAL A 367 -7.90 -20.15 -23.12
CA VAL A 367 -6.75 -21.07 -23.09
C VAL A 367 -7.10 -22.33 -22.29
N LEU A 368 -7.72 -22.20 -21.13
CA LEU A 368 -8.17 -23.34 -20.31
C LEU A 368 -9.20 -24.21 -21.04
N GLN A 369 -10.18 -23.61 -21.71
CA GLN A 369 -11.13 -24.35 -22.56
C GLN A 369 -10.43 -25.12 -23.68
N SER A 370 -9.44 -24.51 -24.33
CA SER A 370 -8.66 -25.20 -25.38
C SER A 370 -7.85 -26.39 -24.84
N LYS A 371 -7.64 -26.45 -23.53
CA LYS A 371 -6.97 -27.55 -22.81
C LYS A 371 -7.97 -28.54 -22.16
N GLY A 372 -9.28 -28.37 -22.36
CA GLY A 372 -10.32 -29.20 -21.74
C GLY A 372 -10.57 -28.94 -20.25
N LEU A 373 -10.10 -27.81 -19.72
CA LEU A 373 -10.21 -27.44 -18.31
C LEU A 373 -11.46 -26.57 -18.05
N ASP A 374 -12.63 -27.07 -18.43
CA ASP A 374 -13.88 -26.28 -18.48
C ASP A 374 -14.34 -25.75 -17.11
N ARG A 375 -14.13 -26.54 -16.04
CA ARG A 375 -14.48 -26.11 -14.67
C ARG A 375 -13.65 -24.92 -14.22
N GLU A 376 -12.35 -24.93 -14.52
CA GLU A 376 -11.43 -23.83 -14.20
C GLU A 376 -11.73 -22.61 -15.08
N ALA A 377 -11.97 -22.83 -16.37
CA ALA A 377 -12.35 -21.76 -17.29
C ALA A 377 -13.62 -21.03 -16.82
N LEU A 378 -14.61 -21.75 -16.30
CA LEU A 378 -15.84 -21.14 -15.77
C LEU A 378 -15.57 -20.17 -14.61
N LEU A 379 -14.61 -20.46 -13.74
CA LEU A 379 -14.21 -19.54 -12.66
C LEU A 379 -13.65 -18.24 -13.22
N TRP A 380 -12.82 -18.32 -14.26
CA TRP A 380 -12.24 -17.16 -14.93
C TRP A 380 -13.25 -16.37 -15.75
N TRP A 381 -14.24 -17.04 -16.37
CA TRP A 381 -15.36 -16.36 -17.01
C TRP A 381 -16.21 -15.55 -16.02
N LYS A 382 -16.51 -16.12 -14.85
CA LYS A 382 -17.21 -15.41 -13.77
C LYS A 382 -16.40 -14.20 -13.31
N ARG A 383 -15.08 -14.35 -13.17
CA ARG A 383 -14.18 -13.25 -12.80
C ARG A 383 -14.15 -12.14 -13.85
N PHE A 384 -14.03 -12.48 -15.13
CA PHE A 384 -14.13 -11.52 -16.24
C PHE A 384 -15.45 -10.75 -16.22
N ALA A 385 -16.58 -11.45 -16.02
CA ALA A 385 -17.90 -10.81 -15.96
C ALA A 385 -18.06 -9.83 -14.78
N LYS A 386 -17.31 -10.05 -13.69
CA LYS A 386 -17.26 -9.13 -12.54
C LYS A 386 -16.37 -7.90 -12.83
N LEU A 387 -15.25 -8.11 -13.53
CA LEU A 387 -14.26 -7.07 -13.82
C LEU A 387 -14.62 -6.19 -15.02
N GLY A 388 -15.45 -6.67 -15.95
CA GLY A 388 -15.86 -5.94 -17.15
C GLY A 388 -17.11 -5.07 -16.98
N ARG A 389 -17.43 -4.66 -15.74
CA ARG A 389 -18.55 -3.77 -15.40
C ARG A 389 -18.07 -2.39 -15.03
#